data_AF-A0A928ZR17-F1
#
_entry.id   AF-A0A928ZR17-F1
#
_cell.length_a   1.000
_cell.length_b   1.000
_cell.length_c   1.000
_cell.angle_alpha   90.00
_cell.angle_beta   90.00
_cell.angle_gamma   90.00
#
_symmetry.space_group_name_H-M   'P 1'
#
loop_
_entity.id
_entity.type
_entity.pdbx_description
1 polymer ?
#
loop_
_entity_poly.entity_id
_entity_poly.type
_entity_poly.pdbx_seq_one_letter_code
_entity_poly.pdbx_strand_id
1 'polypeptide(L)' 'MAEKISDFDQAVAAYKDSCDRNNMTFQQPSEEHSELIHNVMYLRKSPASYVARYDTRRQRVLA' A
#
# COMPACT_ATOMS: atom_id res chain seq x y z
N MET A 1 15.18 -18.90 -6.99
CA MET A 1 15.37 -17.44 -7.00
C MET A 1 14.11 -16.84 -6.40
N ALA A 2 14.18 -16.15 -5.27
CA ALA A 2 13.00 -15.51 -4.70
C ALA A 2 12.66 -14.30 -5.59
N GLU A 3 11.54 -14.35 -6.29
CA GLU A 3 10.97 -13.21 -7.00
C GLU A 3 10.86 -12.07 -6.00
N LYS A 4 11.60 -10.98 -6.22
CA LYS A 4 11.54 -9.80 -5.35
C LYS A 4 10.15 -9.21 -5.51
N ILE A 5 9.29 -9.46 -4.52
CA ILE A 5 7.97 -8.83 -4.40
C ILE A 5 8.17 -7.30 -4.47
N SER A 6 7.46 -6.64 -5.41
CA SER A 6 7.55 -5.19 -5.61
C SER A 6 7.16 -4.43 -4.35
N ASP A 7 7.72 -3.23 -4.14
CA ASP A 7 7.35 -2.36 -3.00
C ASP A 7 5.84 -2.06 -2.99
N PHE A 8 5.21 -2.03 -4.17
CA PHE A 8 3.77 -1.86 -4.32
C PHE A 8 3.00 -3.08 -3.80
N ASP A 9 3.38 -4.29 -4.21
CA ASP A 9 2.72 -5.53 -3.76
C ASP A 9 2.84 -5.70 -2.24
N GLN A 10 4.01 -5.37 -1.66
CA GLN A 10 4.21 -5.38 -0.21
C GLN A 10 3.27 -4.38 0.49
N ALA A 11 3.15 -3.17 -0.08
CA ALA A 11 2.25 -2.15 0.45
C ALA A 11 0.78 -2.57 0.36
N VAL A 12 0.36 -3.15 -0.76
CA VAL A 12 -1.02 -3.64 -0.98
C VAL A 12 -1.35 -4.76 0.01
N ALA A 13 -0.44 -5.73 0.18
CA ALA A 13 -0.61 -6.82 1.13
C ALA A 13 -0.75 -6.29 2.56
N ALA A 14 0.16 -5.40 2.98
CA ALA A 14 0.11 -4.80 4.32
C ALA A 14 -1.17 -3.95 4.54
N TYR A 15 -1.61 -3.22 3.51
CA TYR A 15 -2.85 -2.47 3.53
C TYR A 15 -4.07 -3.38 3.67
N LYS A 16 -4.12 -4.48 2.91
CA LYS A 16 -5.18 -5.49 3.02
C LYS A 16 -5.24 -6.10 4.41
N ASP A 17 -4.11 -6.52 4.96
CA ASP A 17 -4.01 -7.05 6.33
C ASP A 17 -4.50 -6.01 7.36
N SER A 18 -4.17 -4.73 7.17
CA SER A 18 -4.65 -3.65 8.03
C SER A 18 -6.17 -3.47 7.92
N CYS A 19 -6.73 -3.54 6.73
CA CYS A 19 -8.18 -3.48 6.53
C CYS A 19 -8.89 -4.65 7.22
N ASP A 20 -8.41 -5.87 7.04
CA ASP A 20 -8.98 -7.08 7.62
C ASP A 20 -8.95 -7.03 9.16
N ARG A 21 -7.83 -6.57 9.75
CA ARG A 21 -7.71 -6.41 11.22
C ARG A 21 -8.66 -5.37 11.81
N ASN A 22 -9.01 -4.33 11.04
CA ASN A 22 -9.85 -3.23 11.50
C ASN A 22 -11.30 -3.35 11.00
N ASN A 23 -11.69 -4.47 10.37
CA ASN A 23 -13.00 -4.62 9.70
C ASN A 23 -13.32 -3.48 8.73
N MET A 24 -12.30 -2.94 8.05
CA MET A 24 -12.47 -1.90 7.03
C MET A 24 -12.60 -2.50 5.64
N THR A 25 -13.38 -1.86 4.77
CA THR A 25 -13.46 -2.26 3.36
C THR A 25 -12.12 -2.04 2.66
N PHE A 26 -11.50 -3.13 2.20
CA PHE A 26 -10.33 -3.07 1.35
C PHE A 26 -10.69 -2.46 -0.02
N GLN A 27 -9.95 -1.43 -0.43
CA GLN A 27 -10.08 -0.81 -1.74
C GLN A 27 -8.81 -1.05 -2.55
N GLN A 28 -8.89 -1.87 -3.60
CA GLN A 28 -7.74 -2.20 -4.45
C GLN A 28 -7.05 -0.91 -4.97
N PRO A 29 -5.78 -0.65 -4.60
CA PRO A 29 -5.02 0.46 -5.16
C PRO A 29 -4.61 0.14 -6.60
N SER A 30 -4.41 1.19 -7.40
CA SER A 30 -3.83 1.12 -8.74
C SER A 30 -2.35 1.45 -8.67
N GLU A 31 -1.50 0.59 -9.24
CA GLU A 31 -0.05 0.83 -9.32
C GLU A 31 0.27 2.09 -10.12
N GLU A 32 -0.47 2.36 -11.21
CA GLU A 32 -0.30 3.54 -12.07
C GLU A 32 -0.48 4.87 -11.31
N HIS A 33 -1.32 4.87 -10.27
CA HIS A 33 -1.61 6.06 -9.48
C HIS A 33 -0.92 6.08 -8.13
N SER A 34 -0.26 4.98 -7.77
CA SER A 34 0.47 4.86 -6.51
C SER A 34 1.91 5.29 -6.72
N GLU A 35 2.47 5.93 -5.71
CA GLU A 35 3.78 6.56 -5.84
C GLU A 35 4.64 6.29 -4.61
N LEU A 36 5.92 5.99 -4.83
CA LEU A 36 6.90 5.84 -3.78
C LEU A 36 7.63 7.18 -3.57
N ILE A 37 7.31 7.86 -2.48
CA ILE A 37 7.93 9.13 -2.11
C ILE A 37 8.67 8.94 -0.79
N HIS A 38 9.98 9.20 -0.78
CA HIS A 38 10.81 9.14 0.44
C HIS A 38 10.67 7.83 1.25
N ASN A 39 10.59 6.67 0.58
CA ASN A 39 10.37 5.33 1.19
C ASN A 39 8.98 5.15 1.82
N VAL A 40 8.03 6.01 1.46
CA VAL A 40 6.62 5.85 1.79
C VAL A 40 5.87 5.63 0.49
N MET A 41 5.26 4.45 0.35
CA MET A 41 4.38 4.10 -0.74
C MET A 41 2.99 4.69 -0.46
N TYR A 42 2.56 5.62 -1.30
CA TYR A 42 1.24 6.22 -1.26
C TYR A 42 0.32 5.42 -2.18
N LEU A 43 -0.53 4.59 -1.59
CA LEU A 43 -1.51 3.79 -2.30
C LEU A 43 -2.73 4.64 -2.66
N ARG A 44 -3.05 4.69 -3.96
CA ARG A 44 -4.22 5.40 -4.48
C ARG A 44 -5.04 4.48 -5.38
N LYS A 45 -6.37 4.60 -5.33
CA LYS A 45 -7.28 3.89 -6.26
C LYS A 45 -7.55 4.71 -7.54
N SER A 46 -7.41 6.03 -7.44
CA SER A 46 -7.57 6.97 -8.55
C SER A 46 -6.71 8.21 -8.28
N PRO A 47 -6.47 9.08 -9.27
CA PRO A 47 -5.62 10.26 -9.08
C PRO A 47 -6.03 11.14 -7.90
N ALA A 48 -7.33 11.22 -7.63
CA ALA A 48 -7.92 12.02 -6.55
C ALA A 48 -8.28 11.22 -5.29
N SER A 49 -8.18 9.88 -5.30
CA SER A 49 -8.61 9.04 -4.18
C SER A 49 -7.45 8.22 -3.62
N TYR A 50 -6.99 8.64 -2.45
CA TYR A 50 -5.99 7.97 -1.65
C TYR A 50 -6.63 6.93 -0.71
N VAL A 51 -5.95 5.80 -0.49
CA VAL A 51 -6.46 4.71 0.37
C VAL A 51 -5.55 4.39 1.54
N ALA A 52 -4.22 4.41 1.39
CA ALA A 52 -3.29 4.08 2.48
C ALA A 52 -1.85 4.50 2.18
N ARG A 53 -1.03 4.60 3.24
CA ARG A 53 0.41 4.93 3.18
C ARG A 53 1.13 3.74 3.77
N TYR A 54 2.17 3.28 3.12
CA TYR A 54 3.00 2.20 3.60
C TYR A 54 4.44 2.66 3.67
N ASP A 55 5.04 2.62 4.86
CA ASP A 55 6.45 2.91 5.06
C ASP A 55 7.26 1.65 4.71
N THR A 56 8.03 1.68 3.61
CA THR A 56 8.81 0.54 3.12
C THR A 56 10.01 0.25 4.01
N ARG A 57 10.52 1.24 4.76
CA ARG A 57 11.62 1.04 5.72
C ARG A 57 11.15 0.33 6.98
N ARG A 58 9.99 0.73 7.48
CA ARG A 58 9.38 0.17 8.70
C ARG A 58 8.46 -1.00 8.41
N GLN A 59 8.24 -1.31 7.14
CA GLN A 59 7.36 -2.36 6.63
C GLN A 59 5.96 -2.31 7.25
N ARG A 60 5.38 -1.11 7.38
CA ARG A 60 4.10 -0.92 8.08
C ARG A 60 3.22 0.10 7.40
N VAL A 61 1.90 -0.11 7.51
CA VAL A 61 0.91 0.89 7.12
C VAL A 61 0.91 2.03 8.13
N LEU A 62 0.97 3.26 7.64
CA LEU A 62 0.82 4.49 8.41
C LEU A 62 -0.65 4.89 8.32
N ALA A 63 -1.40 4.67 9.40
CA ALA A 63 -2.77 5.19 9.57
C ALA A 63 -2.78 6.73 9.43
#